data_AF-A0AAI8MDX9-F1
#
_entry.id   AF-A0AAI8MDX9-F1
#
_cell.length_a   1.000
_cell.length_b   1.000
_cell.length_c   1.000
_cell.angle_alpha   90.00
_cell.angle_beta   90.00
_cell.angle_gamma   90.00
#
_symmetry.space_group_name_H-M   'P 1'
#
loop_
_entity.id
_entity.type
_entity.pdbx_description
1 polymer ?
#
loop_
_entity_poly.entity_id
_entity_poly.type
_entity_poly.pdbx_seq_one_letter_code
_entity_poly.pdbx_strand_id
1 'polypeptide(L)'
;MSFTKPNFAKECVIQALYCGTNPHYLIAVAQMRSGLTDTNNAAGDEIGPFRLTQTDFNQFCTDNEFDFHFQTTDISLWFAQIAVFALMAHRAGDKFFLANNRNPTAKELYLQQWPTPPNATKLSADLTATLNQTAGLISTAADKVLDDPVPPLTIPDPNQPPPGPSAGPLNLSSITPQARLDMANKIQQAFQAANLGKFQQACAVANAIAESNLNPNAHAAIGEDSWGLFQLNRMGGLGKGHNPDDLKNPDTNISIVIAEAKKYPEFVSADSIDRAVSAFVRDVERPADAAGQIRLRTSIAQRFL
;
A
#
# COMPACT_ATOMS: atom_id res chain seq x y z
N MET A 1 -19.64 17.18 2.48
CA MET A 1 -18.48 17.94 1.97
C MET A 1 -18.71 18.28 0.50
N SER A 2 -18.43 19.51 0.05
CA SER A 2 -18.60 19.88 -1.36
C SER A 2 -17.54 19.23 -2.25
N PHE A 3 -17.94 18.78 -3.44
CA PHE A 3 -17.03 18.27 -4.44
C PHE A 3 -16.15 19.40 -4.98
N THR A 4 -14.84 19.32 -4.70
CA THR A 4 -13.82 20.20 -5.28
C THR A 4 -12.60 19.34 -5.60
N LYS A 5 -11.80 19.71 -6.62
CA LYS A 5 -10.58 18.94 -6.95
C LYS A 5 -9.64 18.75 -5.74
N PRO A 6 -9.41 19.75 -4.87
CA PRO A 6 -8.62 19.55 -3.66
C PRO A 6 -9.24 18.58 -2.65
N ASN A 7 -10.55 18.64 -2.40
CA ASN A 7 -11.21 17.71 -1.48
C ASN A 7 -11.22 16.28 -2.04
N PHE A 8 -11.50 16.15 -3.34
CA PHE A 8 -11.44 14.88 -4.05
C PHE A 8 -10.04 14.26 -3.95
N ALA A 9 -9.00 15.05 -4.19
CA ALA A 9 -7.62 14.57 -4.10
C ALA A 9 -7.23 14.13 -2.69
N LYS A 10 -7.65 14.86 -1.65
CA LYS A 10 -7.44 14.45 -0.25
C LYS A 10 -8.12 13.13 0.05
N GLU A 11 -9.37 12.98 -0.35
CA GLU A 11 -10.12 11.75 -0.13
C GLU A 11 -9.50 10.58 -0.89
N CYS A 12 -9.01 10.79 -2.12
CA CYS A 12 -8.23 9.77 -2.84
C CYS A 12 -6.96 9.37 -2.08
N VAL A 13 -6.24 10.30 -1.46
CA VAL A 13 -5.07 9.96 -0.62
C VAL A 13 -5.49 9.12 0.58
N ILE A 14 -6.54 9.52 1.30
CA ILE A 14 -7.05 8.79 2.48
C ILE A 14 -7.46 7.37 2.09
N GLN A 15 -8.35 7.24 1.10
CA GLN A 15 -8.89 5.94 0.69
C GLN A 15 -7.84 5.05 0.03
N ALA A 16 -6.89 5.63 -0.73
CA ALA A 16 -5.80 4.85 -1.30
C ALA A 16 -4.86 4.30 -0.23
N LEU A 17 -4.54 5.09 0.80
CA LEU A 17 -3.75 4.60 1.92
C LEU A 17 -4.48 3.51 2.71
N TYR A 18 -5.77 3.72 2.95
CA TYR A 18 -6.62 2.77 3.67
C TYR A 18 -6.75 1.45 2.92
N CYS A 19 -7.02 1.49 1.62
CA CYS A 19 -7.11 0.30 0.77
C CYS A 19 -5.76 -0.18 0.21
N GLY A 20 -4.62 0.43 0.53
CA GLY A 20 -3.32 0.03 -0.03
C GLY A 20 -3.23 0.11 -1.57
N THR A 21 -3.73 1.18 -2.17
CA THR A 21 -3.60 1.49 -3.61
C THR A 21 -2.78 2.76 -3.84
N ASN A 22 -2.48 3.09 -5.10
CA ASN A 22 -1.79 4.34 -5.42
C ASN A 22 -2.80 5.49 -5.61
N PRO A 23 -2.74 6.59 -4.85
CA PRO A 23 -3.72 7.67 -4.97
C PRO A 23 -3.63 8.42 -6.31
N HIS A 24 -2.45 8.53 -6.92
CA HIS A 24 -2.30 9.15 -8.25
C HIS A 24 -3.06 8.38 -9.31
N TYR A 25 -3.09 7.05 -9.20
CA TYR A 25 -3.91 6.21 -10.06
C TYR A 25 -5.40 6.55 -9.92
N LEU A 26 -5.92 6.67 -8.70
CA LEU A 26 -7.35 6.97 -8.48
C LEU A 26 -7.74 8.31 -9.12
N ILE A 27 -6.96 9.37 -8.89
CA ILE A 27 -7.27 10.70 -9.45
C ILE A 27 -7.12 10.69 -10.98
N ALA A 28 -6.09 10.06 -11.52
CA ALA A 28 -5.87 10.00 -12.96
C ALA A 28 -7.00 9.23 -13.68
N VAL A 29 -7.53 8.16 -13.08
CA VAL A 29 -8.67 7.44 -13.67
C VAL A 29 -9.96 8.26 -13.57
N ALA A 30 -10.21 8.94 -12.45
CA ALA A 30 -11.37 9.84 -12.35
C ALA A 30 -11.28 11.00 -13.38
N GLN A 31 -10.10 11.57 -13.57
CA GLN A 31 -9.85 12.56 -14.63
C GLN A 31 -10.07 11.98 -16.03
N MET A 32 -9.68 10.74 -16.28
CA MET A 32 -9.85 10.09 -17.58
C MET A 32 -11.31 9.73 -17.88
N ARG A 33 -12.06 9.26 -16.88
CA ARG A 33 -13.43 8.77 -17.06
C ARG A 33 -14.47 9.89 -17.02
N SER A 34 -14.31 10.89 -16.15
CA SER A 34 -15.30 11.96 -15.97
C SER A 34 -14.78 13.36 -16.23
N GLY A 35 -13.45 13.56 -16.27
CA GLY A 35 -12.87 14.90 -16.20
C GLY A 35 -12.83 15.49 -14.79
N LEU A 36 -12.84 14.63 -13.76
CA LEU A 36 -12.99 15.01 -12.34
C LEU A 36 -14.31 15.78 -12.10
N THR A 37 -15.44 15.22 -12.52
CA THR A 37 -16.77 15.80 -12.30
C THR A 37 -17.65 14.88 -11.47
N ASP A 38 -18.43 15.44 -10.55
CA ASP A 38 -19.47 14.72 -9.79
C ASP A 38 -20.84 14.86 -10.45
N THR A 39 -20.93 14.47 -11.71
CA THR A 39 -22.16 14.49 -12.49
C THR A 39 -22.42 13.10 -13.05
N ASN A 40 -23.61 12.86 -13.57
CA ASN A 40 -23.88 11.64 -14.33
C ASN A 40 -23.48 11.84 -15.80
N ASN A 41 -23.26 10.73 -16.52
CA ASN A 41 -23.17 10.78 -17.98
C ASN A 41 -24.54 11.19 -18.58
N ALA A 42 -24.59 11.38 -19.90
CA ALA A 42 -25.82 11.82 -20.57
C ALA A 42 -26.97 10.81 -20.47
N ALA A 43 -26.66 9.51 -20.37
CA ALA A 43 -27.66 8.44 -20.23
C ALA A 43 -28.16 8.26 -18.78
N GLY A 44 -27.45 8.81 -17.80
CA GLY A 44 -27.78 8.74 -16.38
C GLY A 44 -27.37 7.45 -15.66
N ASP A 45 -26.75 6.50 -16.36
CA ASP A 45 -26.39 5.17 -15.87
C ASP A 45 -24.95 5.05 -15.35
N GLU A 46 -24.08 5.98 -15.72
CA GLU A 46 -22.74 6.12 -15.15
C GLU A 46 -22.63 7.38 -14.28
N ILE A 47 -22.40 7.16 -12.99
CA ILE A 47 -22.57 8.19 -11.96
C ILE A 47 -21.20 8.66 -11.47
N GLY A 48 -21.06 9.97 -11.29
CA GLY A 48 -19.98 10.60 -10.54
C GLY A 48 -18.57 10.48 -11.14
N PRO A 49 -17.53 10.69 -10.31
CA PRO A 49 -16.17 10.91 -10.77
C PRO A 49 -15.54 9.72 -11.48
N PHE A 50 -15.97 8.50 -11.15
CA PHE A 50 -15.45 7.27 -11.73
C PHE A 50 -16.38 6.67 -12.78
N ARG A 51 -17.52 7.30 -13.08
CA ARG A 51 -18.51 6.74 -14.03
C ARG A 51 -18.84 5.29 -13.67
N LEU A 52 -19.15 5.05 -12.40
CA LEU A 52 -19.57 3.72 -11.94
C LEU A 52 -21.03 3.51 -12.28
N THR A 53 -21.38 2.29 -12.68
CA THR A 53 -22.78 1.87 -12.74
C THR A 53 -23.27 1.44 -11.37
N GLN A 54 -24.60 1.34 -11.19
CA GLN A 54 -25.18 0.78 -9.97
C GLN A 54 -24.68 -0.65 -9.71
N THR A 55 -24.49 -1.43 -10.77
CA THR A 55 -23.97 -2.80 -10.68
C THR A 55 -22.54 -2.82 -10.15
N ASP A 56 -21.67 -1.96 -10.69
CA ASP A 56 -20.28 -1.86 -10.20
C ASP A 56 -20.25 -1.45 -8.72
N PHE A 57 -21.04 -0.44 -8.34
CA PHE A 57 -21.07 0.03 -6.96
C PHE A 57 -21.58 -1.04 -5.99
N ASN A 58 -22.70 -1.69 -6.31
CA ASN A 58 -23.31 -2.70 -5.43
C ASN A 58 -22.39 -3.90 -5.16
N GLN A 59 -21.48 -4.21 -6.09
CA GLN A 59 -20.53 -5.30 -5.91
C GLN A 59 -19.49 -4.99 -4.82
N PHE A 60 -19.20 -3.72 -4.56
CA PHE A 60 -18.07 -3.28 -3.74
C PHE A 60 -18.46 -2.25 -2.66
N CYS A 61 -19.74 -1.90 -2.52
CA CYS A 61 -20.21 -0.92 -1.54
C CYS A 61 -20.18 -1.45 -0.09
N THR A 62 -20.02 -2.77 0.08
CA THR A 62 -19.80 -3.40 1.37
C THR A 62 -18.59 -4.32 1.34
N ASP A 63 -17.72 -4.25 2.34
CA ASP A 63 -16.54 -5.11 2.45
C ASP A 63 -16.08 -5.18 3.91
N ASN A 64 -15.88 -6.38 4.45
CA ASN A 64 -15.52 -6.58 5.85
C ASN A 64 -14.02 -6.32 6.13
N GLU A 65 -13.14 -6.47 5.14
CA GLU A 65 -11.71 -6.21 5.32
C GLU A 65 -11.45 -4.71 5.50
N PHE A 66 -12.24 -3.90 4.81
CA PHE A 66 -12.15 -2.44 4.84
C PHE A 66 -13.28 -1.76 5.64
N ASP A 67 -14.08 -2.52 6.40
CA ASP A 67 -15.21 -1.98 7.19
C ASP A 67 -16.14 -1.05 6.36
N PHE A 68 -16.32 -1.39 5.07
CA PHE A 68 -17.20 -0.65 4.18
C PHE A 68 -18.62 -1.14 4.37
N HIS A 69 -19.51 -0.20 4.67
CA HIS A 69 -20.93 -0.44 4.95
C HIS A 69 -21.83 0.59 4.27
N PHE A 70 -21.51 0.97 3.03
CA PHE A 70 -22.34 1.90 2.26
C PHE A 70 -23.66 1.24 1.84
N GLN A 71 -24.72 2.03 1.78
CA GLN A 71 -25.99 1.62 1.21
C GLN A 71 -25.92 1.69 -0.32
N THR A 72 -26.69 0.87 -1.02
CA THR A 72 -26.73 0.90 -2.49
C THR A 72 -27.15 2.27 -3.05
N THR A 73 -27.90 3.06 -2.28
CA THR A 73 -28.31 4.43 -2.61
C THR A 73 -27.18 5.46 -2.51
N ASP A 74 -26.07 5.11 -1.87
CA ASP A 74 -24.93 6.00 -1.65
C ASP A 74 -24.04 6.19 -2.89
N ILE A 75 -24.38 5.55 -4.03
CA ILE A 75 -23.63 5.71 -5.29
C ILE A 75 -23.50 7.17 -5.74
N SER A 76 -24.47 8.03 -5.38
CA SER A 76 -24.44 9.46 -5.70
C SER A 76 -23.50 10.27 -4.81
N LEU A 77 -22.94 9.67 -3.75
CA LEU A 77 -21.97 10.31 -2.87
C LEU A 77 -20.58 10.13 -3.47
N TRP A 78 -19.97 11.22 -3.96
CA TRP A 78 -18.65 11.18 -4.60
C TRP A 78 -17.56 10.55 -3.72
N PHE A 79 -17.63 10.72 -2.40
CA PHE A 79 -16.65 10.14 -1.49
C PHE A 79 -16.84 8.63 -1.32
N ALA A 80 -18.09 8.14 -1.32
CA ALA A 80 -18.38 6.71 -1.33
C ALA A 80 -17.86 6.07 -2.63
N GLN A 81 -17.98 6.77 -3.78
CA GLN A 81 -17.37 6.28 -5.01
C GLN A 81 -15.85 6.18 -4.95
N ILE A 82 -15.15 7.10 -4.27
CA ILE A 82 -13.69 7.00 -4.10
C ILE A 82 -13.34 5.77 -3.28
N ALA A 83 -14.01 5.55 -2.15
CA ALA A 83 -13.79 4.38 -1.30
C ALA A 83 -14.02 3.08 -2.08
N VAL A 84 -15.19 2.97 -2.74
CA VAL A 84 -15.54 1.81 -3.56
C VAL A 84 -14.56 1.59 -4.70
N PHE A 85 -14.14 2.65 -5.40
CA PHE A 85 -13.19 2.54 -6.49
C PHE A 85 -11.79 2.15 -6.00
N ALA A 86 -11.35 2.64 -4.84
CA ALA A 86 -10.10 2.23 -4.20
C ALA A 86 -10.13 0.74 -3.87
N LEU A 87 -11.25 0.21 -3.34
CA LEU A 87 -11.43 -1.22 -3.13
C LEU A 87 -11.43 -2.01 -4.44
N MET A 88 -12.11 -1.54 -5.48
CA MET A 88 -12.07 -2.18 -6.80
C MET A 88 -10.63 -2.29 -7.34
N ALA A 89 -9.86 -1.21 -7.22
CA ALA A 89 -8.46 -1.18 -7.64
C ALA A 89 -7.61 -2.12 -6.79
N HIS A 90 -7.84 -2.15 -5.48
CA HIS A 90 -7.19 -3.08 -4.57
C HIS A 90 -7.41 -4.55 -4.97
N ARG A 91 -8.67 -4.96 -5.15
CA ARG A 91 -9.03 -6.33 -5.52
C ARG A 91 -8.51 -6.72 -6.90
N ALA A 92 -8.51 -5.77 -7.84
CA ALA A 92 -7.92 -5.96 -9.16
C ALA A 92 -6.39 -6.13 -9.09
N GLY A 93 -5.74 -5.36 -8.22
CA GLY A 93 -4.32 -5.47 -7.91
C GLY A 93 -3.95 -6.85 -7.35
N ASP A 94 -4.75 -7.38 -6.41
CA ASP A 94 -4.52 -8.72 -5.85
C ASP A 94 -4.61 -9.81 -6.87
N LYS A 95 -5.69 -9.77 -7.65
CA LYS A 95 -5.90 -10.75 -8.71
C LYS A 95 -4.74 -10.75 -9.69
N PHE A 96 -4.23 -9.57 -10.04
CA PHE A 96 -3.05 -9.44 -10.88
C PHE A 96 -1.81 -10.00 -10.19
N PHE A 97 -1.56 -9.63 -8.94
CA PHE A 97 -0.41 -10.04 -8.17
C PHE A 97 -0.35 -11.56 -8.03
N LEU A 98 -1.46 -12.19 -7.64
CA LEU A 98 -1.56 -13.64 -7.49
C LEU A 98 -1.28 -14.38 -8.81
N ALA A 99 -1.65 -13.79 -9.94
CA ALA A 99 -1.43 -14.39 -11.25
C ALA A 99 -0.02 -14.16 -11.81
N ASN A 100 0.67 -13.08 -11.42
CA ASN A 100 1.90 -12.61 -12.08
C ASN A 100 3.11 -12.49 -11.16
N ASN A 101 2.92 -12.65 -9.84
CA ASN A 101 3.94 -12.48 -8.80
C ASN A 101 4.69 -11.13 -8.87
N ARG A 102 3.97 -10.07 -9.24
CA ARG A 102 4.44 -8.68 -9.26
C ARG A 102 3.24 -7.73 -9.20
N ASN A 103 3.46 -6.48 -8.78
CA ASN A 103 2.41 -5.48 -8.87
C ASN A 103 2.12 -5.11 -10.35
N PRO A 104 0.87 -4.73 -10.65
CA PRO A 104 0.51 -4.24 -11.97
C PRO A 104 1.11 -2.86 -12.23
N THR A 105 1.38 -2.56 -13.49
CA THR A 105 1.51 -1.17 -13.94
C THR A 105 0.14 -0.47 -13.84
N ALA A 106 0.09 0.86 -13.91
CA ALA A 106 -1.19 1.58 -13.89
C ALA A 106 -2.12 1.15 -15.05
N LYS A 107 -1.55 0.89 -16.23
CA LYS A 107 -2.31 0.37 -17.39
C LYS A 107 -2.86 -1.03 -17.13
N GLU A 108 -2.05 -1.92 -16.58
CA GLU A 108 -2.48 -3.29 -16.29
C GLU A 108 -3.57 -3.32 -15.23
N LEU A 109 -3.43 -2.49 -14.19
CA LEU A 109 -4.45 -2.34 -13.16
C LEU A 109 -5.78 -1.86 -13.76
N TYR A 110 -5.72 -0.86 -14.65
CA TYR A 110 -6.91 -0.39 -15.36
C TYR A 110 -7.57 -1.48 -16.20
N LEU A 111 -6.78 -2.28 -16.93
CA LEU A 111 -7.30 -3.38 -17.73
C LEU A 111 -7.87 -4.53 -16.89
N GLN A 112 -7.41 -4.72 -15.66
CA GLN A 112 -8.01 -5.68 -14.73
C GLN A 112 -9.39 -5.23 -14.25
N GLN A 113 -9.59 -3.92 -14.06
CA GLN A 113 -10.88 -3.36 -13.67
C GLN A 113 -11.85 -3.23 -14.87
N TRP A 114 -11.33 -2.87 -16.05
CA TRP A 114 -12.10 -2.76 -17.30
C TRP A 114 -11.40 -3.53 -18.43
N PRO A 115 -11.68 -4.83 -18.60
CA PRO A 115 -11.04 -5.65 -19.63
C PRO A 115 -11.33 -5.21 -21.07
N THR A 116 -12.46 -4.53 -21.30
CA THR A 116 -12.91 -4.05 -22.62
C THR A 116 -13.14 -2.54 -22.62
N PRO A 117 -12.10 -1.70 -22.46
CA PRO A 117 -12.30 -0.27 -22.38
C PRO A 117 -12.58 0.33 -23.78
N PRO A 118 -13.44 1.37 -23.89
CA PRO A 118 -13.88 1.93 -25.18
C PRO A 118 -12.75 2.40 -26.11
N ASN A 119 -11.58 2.76 -25.56
CA ASN A 119 -10.42 3.26 -26.30
C ASN A 119 -9.13 2.47 -25.97
N ALA A 120 -9.19 1.13 -25.96
CA ALA A 120 -8.05 0.28 -25.59
C ALA A 120 -6.74 0.63 -26.31
N THR A 121 -6.79 1.05 -27.57
CA THR A 121 -5.61 1.44 -28.38
C THR A 121 -4.97 2.76 -27.94
N LYS A 122 -5.72 3.67 -27.32
CA LYS A 122 -5.24 4.96 -26.82
C LYS A 122 -4.98 4.98 -25.32
N LEU A 123 -5.33 3.91 -24.60
CA LEU A 123 -5.29 3.85 -23.14
C LEU A 123 -3.96 4.32 -22.54
N SER A 124 -2.81 3.90 -23.09
CA SER A 124 -1.50 4.35 -22.58
C SER A 124 -1.31 5.87 -22.72
N ALA A 125 -1.73 6.45 -23.84
CA ALA A 125 -1.62 7.88 -24.09
C ALA A 125 -2.61 8.67 -23.20
N ASP A 126 -3.83 8.17 -23.06
CA ASP A 126 -4.86 8.79 -22.22
C ASP A 126 -4.46 8.79 -20.74
N LEU A 127 -4.00 7.65 -20.22
CA LEU A 127 -3.46 7.54 -18.85
C LEU A 127 -2.25 8.45 -18.65
N THR A 128 -1.32 8.51 -19.61
CA THR A 128 -0.16 9.41 -19.51
C THR A 128 -0.61 10.87 -19.39
N ALA A 129 -1.58 11.27 -20.22
CA ALA A 129 -2.11 12.62 -20.19
C ALA A 129 -2.78 12.94 -18.84
N THR A 130 -3.60 12.03 -18.29
CA THR A 130 -4.29 12.29 -17.03
C THR A 130 -3.38 12.22 -15.81
N LEU A 131 -2.38 11.33 -15.81
CA LEU A 131 -1.33 11.31 -14.79
C LEU A 131 -0.59 12.66 -14.77
N ASN A 132 -0.14 13.15 -15.92
CA ASN A 132 0.54 14.45 -16.00
C ASN A 132 -0.35 15.61 -15.52
N GLN A 133 -1.65 15.60 -15.85
CA GLN A 133 -2.58 16.64 -15.42
C GLN A 133 -2.89 16.63 -13.92
N THR A 134 -2.80 15.47 -13.28
CA THR A 134 -3.24 15.27 -11.89
C THR A 134 -2.11 15.16 -10.87
N ALA A 135 -0.86 15.04 -11.32
CA ALA A 135 0.32 14.94 -10.47
C ALA A 135 0.39 16.05 -9.40
N GLY A 136 0.11 17.31 -9.78
CA GLY A 136 0.14 18.44 -8.85
C GLY A 136 -0.95 18.40 -7.76
N LEU A 137 -2.08 17.74 -8.03
CA LEU A 137 -3.16 17.58 -7.05
C LEU A 137 -2.77 16.61 -5.93
N ILE A 138 -2.01 15.57 -6.27
CA ILE A 138 -1.55 14.55 -5.32
C ILE A 138 -0.58 15.13 -4.31
N SER A 139 0.46 15.84 -4.76
CA SER A 139 1.44 16.42 -3.84
C SER A 139 0.77 17.35 -2.83
N THR A 140 -0.12 18.24 -3.31
CA THR A 140 -0.85 19.17 -2.44
C THR A 140 -1.81 18.46 -1.47
N ALA A 141 -2.40 17.34 -1.88
CA ALA A 141 -3.30 16.57 -1.04
C ALA A 141 -2.53 15.78 0.03
N ALA A 142 -1.42 15.14 -0.35
CA ALA A 142 -0.56 14.36 0.54
C ALA A 142 -0.06 15.22 1.70
N ASP A 143 0.45 16.42 1.42
CA ASP A 143 0.94 17.38 2.43
C ASP A 143 -0.13 17.79 3.48
N LYS A 144 -1.41 17.61 3.16
CA LYS A 144 -2.53 17.98 4.05
C LYS A 144 -3.13 16.81 4.81
N VAL A 145 -2.85 15.58 4.38
CA VAL A 145 -3.41 14.35 4.94
C VAL A 145 -2.36 13.62 5.78
N LEU A 146 -1.08 13.75 5.40
CA LEU A 146 0.00 13.01 6.00
C LEU A 146 0.83 13.94 6.88
N ASP A 147 1.02 13.52 8.12
CA ASP A 147 1.82 14.25 9.11
C ASP A 147 3.31 14.30 8.74
N ASP A 148 3.76 13.38 7.88
CA ASP A 148 5.14 13.23 7.44
C ASP A 148 5.28 13.36 5.90
N PRO A 149 6.37 13.96 5.38
CA PRO A 149 6.62 14.05 3.95
C PRO A 149 6.82 12.65 3.36
N VAL A 150 5.95 12.27 2.43
CA VAL A 150 6.03 11.03 1.65
C VAL A 150 6.78 11.26 0.33
N PRO A 151 7.49 10.24 -0.20
CA PRO A 151 8.00 10.28 -1.56
C PRO A 151 6.89 10.52 -2.58
N PRO A 152 7.24 10.88 -3.83
CA PRO A 152 6.25 11.15 -4.85
C PRO A 152 5.34 9.94 -5.05
N LEU A 153 4.07 10.09 -4.65
CA LEU A 153 3.00 9.13 -4.94
C LEU A 153 2.65 9.10 -6.44
N THR A 154 3.37 9.88 -7.26
CA THR A 154 3.11 10.08 -8.68
C THR A 154 3.69 8.95 -9.53
N ILE A 155 2.83 8.30 -10.29
CA ILE A 155 3.21 7.41 -11.41
C ILE A 155 3.69 8.23 -12.62
N PRO A 156 4.96 8.07 -13.07
CA PRO A 156 5.52 8.83 -14.19
C PRO A 156 5.21 8.22 -15.58
N ASP A 157 5.03 6.90 -15.67
CA ASP A 157 4.69 6.20 -16.91
C ASP A 157 3.69 5.07 -16.60
N PRO A 158 2.50 5.04 -17.22
CA PRO A 158 1.50 4.01 -16.95
C PRO A 158 1.88 2.61 -17.44
N ASN A 159 2.92 2.47 -18.27
CA ASN A 159 3.40 1.20 -18.79
C ASN A 159 4.57 0.63 -17.97
N GLN A 160 5.13 1.42 -17.06
CA GLN A 160 6.19 0.97 -16.16
C GLN A 160 5.59 0.65 -14.78
N PRO A 161 6.16 -0.34 -14.07
CA PRO A 161 5.88 -0.45 -12.65
C PRO A 161 6.30 0.86 -11.95
N PRO A 162 5.69 1.21 -10.80
CA PRO A 162 6.10 2.38 -10.02
C PRO A 162 7.63 2.39 -9.84
N PRO A 163 8.30 3.56 -9.98
CA PRO A 163 9.75 3.62 -9.96
C PRO A 163 10.29 2.97 -8.68
N GLY A 164 11.25 2.06 -8.87
CA GLY A 164 12.02 1.52 -7.76
C GLY A 164 12.95 2.59 -7.14
N PRO A 165 13.37 2.41 -5.88
CA PRO A 165 14.32 3.26 -5.16
C PRO A 165 15.61 3.56 -5.91
N SER A 166 16.15 4.75 -5.63
CA SER A 166 17.51 5.17 -5.94
C SER A 166 18.57 4.34 -5.17
N ALA A 167 19.81 4.26 -5.68
CA ALA A 167 20.92 3.47 -5.12
C ALA A 167 21.50 3.98 -3.77
N GLY A 168 20.88 4.99 -3.14
CA GLY A 168 21.27 5.51 -1.83
C GLY A 168 20.67 4.74 -0.63
N PRO A 169 21.11 5.03 0.61
CA PRO A 169 20.50 4.49 1.83
C PRO A 169 18.99 4.79 1.90
N LEU A 170 18.27 4.09 2.78
CA LEU A 170 16.86 4.39 3.02
C LEU A 170 16.66 5.85 3.46
N ASN A 171 15.64 6.51 2.94
CA ASN A 171 15.23 7.82 3.43
C ASN A 171 14.31 7.65 4.64
N LEU A 172 14.88 7.62 5.84
CA LEU A 172 14.14 7.46 7.10
C LEU A 172 13.79 8.79 7.78
N SER A 173 14.07 9.94 7.16
CA SER A 173 13.94 11.26 7.82
C SER A 173 12.52 11.61 8.22
N SER A 174 11.53 10.92 7.65
CA SER A 174 10.12 11.10 7.92
C SER A 174 9.65 10.34 9.16
N ILE A 175 10.48 9.52 9.81
CA ILE A 175 10.06 8.73 10.98
C ILE A 175 10.20 9.57 12.24
N THR A 176 9.07 9.86 12.88
CA THR A 176 9.01 10.59 14.16
C THR A 176 8.19 9.80 15.20
N PRO A 177 8.44 9.93 16.52
CA PRO A 177 9.55 10.65 17.16
C PRO A 177 10.92 9.96 17.01
N GLN A 178 11.99 10.61 17.48
CA GLN A 178 13.38 10.14 17.40
C GLN A 178 13.57 8.68 17.86
N ALA A 179 12.85 8.24 18.90
CA ALA A 179 12.95 6.86 19.37
C ALA A 179 12.53 5.82 18.30
N ARG A 180 11.53 6.13 17.46
CA ARG A 180 11.14 5.28 16.33
C ARG A 180 12.21 5.32 15.24
N LEU A 181 12.78 6.50 14.97
CA LEU A 181 13.87 6.66 14.01
C LEU A 181 15.11 5.84 14.42
N ASP A 182 15.44 5.82 15.72
CA ASP A 182 16.55 5.02 16.25
C ASP A 182 16.32 3.53 16.02
N MET A 183 15.09 3.04 16.20
CA MET A 183 14.73 1.64 15.91
C MET A 183 14.76 1.33 14.41
N ALA A 184 14.24 2.21 13.56
CA ALA A 184 14.30 2.04 12.11
C ALA A 184 15.75 2.00 11.59
N ASN A 185 16.61 2.90 12.10
CA ASN A 185 18.04 2.90 11.81
C ASN A 185 18.71 1.59 12.28
N LYS A 186 18.37 1.09 13.47
CA LYS A 186 18.90 -0.18 13.98
C LYS A 186 18.50 -1.35 13.08
N ILE A 187 17.25 -1.41 12.60
CA ILE A 187 16.79 -2.41 11.63
C ILE A 187 17.58 -2.30 10.32
N GLN A 188 17.67 -1.11 9.74
CA GLN A 188 18.40 -0.87 8.49
C GLN A 188 19.86 -1.34 8.60
N GLN A 189 20.55 -0.94 9.66
CA GLN A 189 21.96 -1.28 9.90
C GLN A 189 22.15 -2.79 10.08
N ALA A 190 21.28 -3.45 10.84
CA ALA A 190 21.36 -4.89 11.05
C ALA A 190 21.12 -5.69 9.76
N PHE A 191 20.12 -5.32 8.96
CA PHE A 191 19.86 -5.94 7.66
C PHE A 191 21.02 -5.70 6.68
N GLN A 192 21.57 -4.49 6.66
CA GLN A 192 22.76 -4.18 5.88
C GLN A 192 23.96 -5.04 6.32
N ALA A 193 24.23 -5.15 7.62
CA ALA A 193 25.30 -5.99 8.17
C ALA A 193 25.10 -7.48 7.85
N ALA A 194 23.86 -7.92 7.63
CA ALA A 194 23.52 -9.27 7.21
C ALA A 194 23.67 -9.52 5.69
N ASN A 195 24.18 -8.54 4.94
CA ASN A 195 24.28 -8.48 3.48
C ASN A 195 22.92 -8.52 2.76
N LEU A 196 21.88 -7.93 3.36
CA LEU A 196 20.57 -7.78 2.75
C LEU A 196 20.45 -6.37 2.15
N GLY A 197 19.95 -6.31 0.91
CA GLY A 197 19.88 -5.10 0.09
C GLY A 197 18.82 -4.10 0.55
N LYS A 198 18.74 -2.98 -0.17
CA LYS A 198 17.84 -1.86 0.15
C LYS A 198 16.37 -2.28 0.23
N PHE A 199 15.93 -3.19 -0.64
CA PHE A 199 14.56 -3.69 -0.64
C PHE A 199 14.21 -4.49 0.61
N GLN A 200 15.13 -5.35 1.04
CA GLN A 200 15.00 -6.13 2.26
C GLN A 200 15.01 -5.23 3.50
N GLN A 201 15.88 -4.20 3.50
CA GLN A 201 15.92 -3.21 4.57
C GLN A 201 14.60 -2.44 4.68
N ALA A 202 14.08 -1.89 3.57
CA ALA A 202 12.82 -1.15 3.57
C ALA A 202 11.63 -2.03 3.95
N CYS A 203 11.62 -3.27 3.45
CA CYS A 203 10.64 -4.28 3.84
C CYS A 203 10.66 -4.53 5.36
N ALA A 204 11.83 -4.73 5.96
CA ALA A 204 11.96 -4.97 7.39
C ALA A 204 11.47 -3.78 8.24
N VAL A 205 11.85 -2.55 7.86
CA VAL A 205 11.35 -1.34 8.54
C VAL A 205 9.83 -1.24 8.41
N ALA A 206 9.27 -1.50 7.22
CA ALA A 206 7.83 -1.47 6.99
C ALA A 206 7.07 -2.53 7.81
N ASN A 207 7.60 -3.74 7.93
CA ASN A 207 7.03 -4.78 8.78
C ASN A 207 7.02 -4.33 10.25
N ALA A 208 8.15 -3.84 10.78
CA ALA A 208 8.21 -3.39 12.17
C ALA A 208 7.29 -2.19 12.47
N ILE A 209 7.05 -1.31 11.48
CA ILE A 209 6.04 -0.25 11.60
C ILE A 209 4.63 -0.84 11.67
N ALA A 210 4.31 -1.79 10.79
CA ALA A 210 2.98 -2.41 10.77
C ALA A 210 2.68 -3.23 12.03
N GLU A 211 3.68 -3.93 12.56
CA GLU A 211 3.55 -4.83 13.70
C GLU A 211 3.52 -4.11 15.06
N SER A 212 4.45 -3.18 15.27
CA SER A 212 4.66 -2.58 16.60
C SER A 212 4.71 -1.07 16.58
N ASN A 213 4.55 -0.45 15.41
CA ASN A 213 4.85 0.96 15.21
C ASN A 213 6.30 1.33 15.61
N LEU A 214 7.25 0.39 15.41
CA LEU A 214 8.65 0.50 15.87
C LEU A 214 8.82 0.59 17.39
N ASN A 215 7.89 0.01 18.16
CA ASN A 215 7.99 -0.05 19.61
C ASN A 215 8.58 -1.40 20.07
N PRO A 216 9.82 -1.44 20.60
CA PRO A 216 10.42 -2.68 21.07
C PRO A 216 9.73 -3.26 22.32
N ASN A 217 8.89 -2.48 23.00
CA ASN A 217 8.13 -2.94 24.16
C ASN A 217 6.69 -3.37 23.82
N ALA A 218 6.30 -3.38 22.54
CA ALA A 218 4.96 -3.78 22.14
C ALA A 218 4.67 -5.24 22.54
N HIS A 219 3.44 -5.47 23.01
CA HIS A 219 2.95 -6.78 23.43
C HIS A 219 1.49 -6.94 23.01
N ALA A 220 1.22 -7.96 22.21
CA ALA A 220 -0.12 -8.45 22.00
C ALA A 220 -0.38 -9.64 22.93
N ALA A 221 -1.33 -9.46 23.86
CA ALA A 221 -1.66 -10.41 24.92
C ALA A 221 -3.03 -11.10 24.73
N ILE A 222 -3.82 -10.63 23.77
CA ILE A 222 -5.19 -11.12 23.56
C ILE A 222 -5.17 -12.11 22.39
N GLY A 223 -5.31 -13.39 22.71
CA GLY A 223 -5.30 -14.46 21.70
C GLY A 223 -3.92 -14.90 21.21
N GLU A 224 -2.86 -14.18 21.61
CA GLU A 224 -1.46 -14.49 21.31
C GLU A 224 -0.52 -14.02 22.43
N ASP A 225 0.76 -14.39 22.33
CA ASP A 225 1.84 -13.91 23.22
C ASP A 225 3.03 -13.41 22.37
N SER A 226 2.81 -12.27 21.72
CA SER A 226 3.67 -11.70 20.68
C SER A 226 4.38 -10.44 21.18
N TRP A 227 5.70 -10.37 21.02
CA TRP A 227 6.52 -9.32 21.64
C TRP A 227 7.49 -8.63 20.66
N GLY A 228 7.75 -7.35 20.94
CA GLY A 228 8.83 -6.58 20.32
C GLY A 228 8.54 -6.02 18.94
N LEU A 229 9.60 -5.62 18.24
CA LEU A 229 9.52 -4.86 16.99
C LEU A 229 8.71 -5.57 15.90
N PHE A 230 8.86 -6.89 15.79
CA PHE A 230 8.21 -7.73 14.80
C PHE A 230 7.14 -8.65 15.41
N GLN A 231 6.62 -8.32 16.61
CA GLN A 231 5.57 -9.08 17.30
C GLN A 231 5.79 -10.60 17.26
N LEU A 232 6.98 -11.04 17.69
CA LEU A 232 7.37 -12.45 17.59
C LEU A 232 6.56 -13.32 18.56
N ASN A 233 5.67 -14.16 18.04
CA ASN A 233 4.75 -14.98 18.83
C ASN A 233 5.45 -16.16 19.53
N ARG A 234 5.32 -16.25 20.85
CA ARG A 234 5.89 -17.33 21.69
C ARG A 234 5.08 -18.63 21.69
N MET A 235 3.79 -18.57 21.36
CA MET A 235 2.85 -19.71 21.39
C MET A 235 2.87 -20.58 20.12
N GLY A 236 3.75 -20.29 19.16
CA GLY A 236 3.84 -21.08 17.93
C GLY A 236 4.60 -20.42 16.78
N GLY A 237 5.03 -19.17 16.94
CA GLY A 237 5.80 -18.44 15.93
C GLY A 237 7.30 -18.38 16.23
N LEU A 238 7.95 -17.37 15.66
CA LEU A 238 9.40 -17.15 15.75
C LEU A 238 9.87 -16.80 17.16
N GLY A 239 8.97 -16.40 18.07
CA GLY A 239 9.28 -16.15 19.47
C GLY A 239 9.39 -17.41 20.32
N LYS A 240 9.06 -18.60 19.79
CA LYS A 240 9.06 -19.85 20.54
C LYS A 240 10.44 -20.14 21.14
N GLY A 241 10.48 -20.37 22.45
CA GLY A 241 11.71 -20.67 23.19
C GLY A 241 12.45 -19.44 23.74
N HIS A 242 12.00 -18.23 23.41
CA HIS A 242 12.51 -16.99 23.99
C HIS A 242 11.64 -16.51 25.15
N ASN A 243 12.25 -15.78 26.09
CA ASN A 243 11.49 -15.09 27.14
C ASN A 243 11.08 -13.67 26.67
N PRO A 244 10.11 -13.01 27.31
CA PRO A 244 9.66 -11.68 26.88
C PRO A 244 10.75 -10.61 26.86
N ASP A 245 11.70 -10.65 27.80
CA ASP A 245 12.77 -9.64 27.86
C ASP A 245 13.79 -9.82 26.73
N ASP A 246 14.04 -11.07 26.31
CA ASP A 246 14.79 -11.35 25.08
C ASP A 246 14.09 -10.74 23.86
N LEU A 247 12.77 -10.89 23.76
CA LEU A 247 12.01 -10.41 22.61
C LEU A 247 11.81 -8.88 22.61
N LYS A 248 11.85 -8.23 23.77
CA LYS A 248 11.90 -6.77 23.88
C LYS A 248 13.25 -6.18 23.53
N ASN A 249 14.33 -6.96 23.63
CA ASN A 249 15.64 -6.53 23.19
C ASN A 249 15.62 -6.39 21.65
N PRO A 250 15.80 -5.17 21.10
CA PRO A 250 15.66 -4.95 19.67
C PRO A 250 16.72 -5.73 18.87
N ASP A 251 17.94 -5.90 19.40
CA ASP A 251 19.00 -6.64 18.70
C ASP A 251 18.65 -8.13 18.59
N THR A 252 18.13 -8.72 19.68
CA THR A 252 17.65 -10.10 19.66
C THR A 252 16.46 -10.26 18.70
N ASN A 253 15.44 -9.40 18.82
CA ASN A 253 14.23 -9.43 17.99
C ASN A 253 14.58 -9.33 16.48
N ILE A 254 15.45 -8.39 16.11
CA ILE A 254 15.93 -8.21 14.74
C ILE A 254 16.75 -9.43 14.28
N SER A 255 17.63 -9.97 15.12
CA SER A 255 18.48 -11.10 14.76
C SER A 255 17.67 -12.37 14.43
N ILE A 256 16.58 -12.63 15.17
CA ILE A 256 15.66 -13.75 14.92
C ILE A 256 15.03 -13.59 13.54
N VAL A 257 14.52 -12.39 13.23
CA VAL A 257 13.88 -12.10 11.95
C VAL A 257 14.87 -12.20 10.78
N ILE A 258 16.09 -11.69 10.93
CA ILE A 258 17.14 -11.85 9.91
C ILE A 258 17.44 -13.33 9.67
N ALA A 259 17.58 -14.12 10.75
CA ALA A 259 17.87 -15.55 10.65
C ALA A 259 16.75 -16.30 9.94
N GLU A 260 15.49 -15.95 10.19
CA GLU A 260 14.34 -16.52 9.51
C GLU A 260 14.28 -16.08 8.04
N ALA A 261 14.36 -14.78 7.76
CA ALA A 261 14.24 -14.23 6.42
C ALA A 261 15.32 -14.77 5.47
N LYS A 262 16.54 -15.04 5.97
CA LYS A 262 17.64 -15.63 5.18
C LYS A 262 17.40 -17.08 4.76
N LYS A 263 16.39 -17.77 5.30
CA LYS A 263 16.00 -19.11 4.84
C LYS A 263 15.28 -19.08 3.49
N TYR A 264 14.82 -17.91 3.04
CA TYR A 264 13.97 -17.78 1.85
C TYR A 264 14.73 -17.09 0.71
N PRO A 265 15.17 -17.85 -0.32
CA PRO A 265 15.88 -17.29 -1.46
C PRO A 265 15.08 -16.20 -2.20
N GLU A 266 13.75 -16.31 -2.25
CA GLU A 266 12.88 -15.28 -2.86
C GLU A 266 13.06 -13.93 -2.18
N PHE A 267 13.13 -13.90 -0.84
CA PHE A 267 13.38 -12.68 -0.10
C PHE A 267 14.82 -12.18 -0.28
N VAL A 268 15.81 -13.07 -0.12
CA VAL A 268 17.24 -12.72 -0.20
C VAL A 268 17.62 -12.17 -1.56
N SER A 269 17.06 -12.74 -2.63
CA SER A 269 17.33 -12.35 -4.02
C SER A 269 16.41 -11.27 -4.57
N ALA A 270 15.46 -10.77 -3.76
CA ALA A 270 14.48 -9.80 -4.24
C ALA A 270 15.18 -8.50 -4.74
N ASP A 271 14.89 -8.18 -5.99
CA ASP A 271 15.40 -7.05 -6.76
C ASP A 271 14.36 -5.93 -6.93
N SER A 272 13.23 -6.05 -6.23
CA SER A 272 12.19 -5.03 -6.14
C SER A 272 11.56 -5.04 -4.75
N ILE A 273 10.92 -3.93 -4.38
CA ILE A 273 10.26 -3.85 -3.08
C ILE A 273 9.08 -4.80 -2.99
N ASP A 274 8.34 -4.95 -4.09
CA ASP A 274 7.18 -5.84 -4.17
C ASP A 274 7.58 -7.30 -3.92
N ARG A 275 8.70 -7.74 -4.52
CA ARG A 275 9.21 -9.09 -4.30
C ARG A 275 9.72 -9.29 -2.88
N ALA A 276 10.42 -8.29 -2.32
CA ALA A 276 10.91 -8.38 -0.95
C ALA A 276 9.76 -8.45 0.05
N VAL A 277 8.78 -7.54 -0.05
CA VAL A 277 7.60 -7.54 0.83
C VAL A 277 6.76 -8.79 0.63
N SER A 278 6.51 -9.22 -0.61
CA SER A 278 5.73 -10.42 -0.86
C SER A 278 6.36 -11.67 -0.26
N ALA A 279 7.65 -11.90 -0.52
CA ALA A 279 8.36 -13.05 0.05
C ALA A 279 8.38 -12.99 1.58
N PHE A 280 8.66 -11.82 2.16
CA PHE A 280 8.69 -11.68 3.60
C PHE A 280 7.33 -11.95 4.24
N VAL A 281 6.25 -11.35 3.73
CA VAL A 281 4.91 -11.53 4.29
C VAL A 281 4.44 -12.98 4.14
N ARG A 282 4.67 -13.60 2.98
CA ARG A 282 4.24 -14.98 2.73
C ARG A 282 5.02 -16.00 3.55
N ASP A 283 6.33 -15.81 3.67
CA ASP A 283 7.20 -16.88 4.14
C ASP A 283 7.70 -16.66 5.57
N VAL A 284 7.78 -15.41 6.03
CA VAL A 284 8.20 -15.02 7.39
C VAL A 284 7.01 -14.73 8.29
N GLU A 285 6.14 -13.78 7.93
CA GLU A 285 5.02 -13.33 8.79
C GLU A 285 3.83 -14.31 8.77
N ARG A 286 3.49 -14.84 7.59
CA ARG A 286 2.39 -15.80 7.36
C ARG A 286 1.04 -15.38 7.96
N PRO A 287 0.56 -14.13 7.73
CA PRO A 287 -0.72 -13.69 8.24
C PRO A 287 -1.88 -14.40 7.51
N ALA A 288 -3.06 -14.41 8.12
CA ALA A 288 -4.27 -14.93 7.47
C ALA A 288 -4.61 -14.18 6.17
N ASP A 289 -4.39 -12.87 6.15
CA ASP A 289 -4.59 -12.00 4.98
C ASP A 289 -3.26 -11.56 4.38
N ALA A 290 -2.60 -12.49 3.67
CA ALA A 290 -1.31 -12.20 3.04
C ALA A 290 -1.39 -11.06 2.01
N ALA A 291 -2.47 -10.98 1.22
CA ALA A 291 -2.63 -9.95 0.20
C ALA A 291 -2.72 -8.56 0.83
N GLY A 292 -3.64 -8.36 1.79
CA GLY A 292 -3.78 -7.17 2.65
C GLY A 292 -2.44 -6.67 3.17
N GLN A 293 -1.74 -7.56 3.89
CA GLN A 293 -0.48 -7.24 4.54
C GLN A 293 0.64 -6.91 3.54
N ILE A 294 0.67 -7.54 2.35
CA ILE A 294 1.64 -7.21 1.30
C ILE A 294 1.45 -5.79 0.80
N ARG A 295 0.23 -5.36 0.42
CA ARG A 295 0.05 -3.98 -0.09
C ARG A 295 0.29 -2.95 1.01
N LEU A 296 -0.20 -3.19 2.22
CA LEU A 296 0.05 -2.30 3.36
C LEU A 296 1.56 -2.08 3.55
N ARG A 297 2.33 -3.16 3.69
CA ARG A 297 3.79 -3.07 3.90
C ARG A 297 4.52 -2.54 2.69
N THR A 298 4.05 -2.81 1.47
CA THR A 298 4.62 -2.22 0.25
C THR A 298 4.43 -0.71 0.26
N SER A 299 3.24 -0.21 0.61
CA SER A 299 2.95 1.22 0.71
C SER A 299 3.76 1.93 1.79
N ILE A 300 4.04 1.24 2.91
CA ILE A 300 4.91 1.77 3.98
C ILE A 300 6.37 1.76 3.50
N ALA A 301 6.83 0.66 2.89
CA ALA A 301 8.21 0.52 2.47
C ALA A 301 8.59 1.51 1.36
N GLN A 302 7.68 1.77 0.42
CA GLN A 302 7.86 2.78 -0.62
C GLN A 302 8.18 4.17 -0.06
N ARG A 303 7.82 4.47 1.20
CA ARG A 303 8.13 5.75 1.85
C ARG A 303 9.63 5.99 2.05
N PHE A 304 10.43 4.94 2.05
CA PHE A 304 11.85 4.99 2.40
C PHE A 304 12.79 4.81 1.20
N LEU A 305 12.22 4.67 0.01
CA LEU A 305 12.91 4.23 -1.20
C LEU A 305 13.26 5.39 -2.13
#